data_AF-A0A0M0LLE9-F1
#
_entry.id   AF-A0A0M0LLE9-F1
#
_cell.length_a   1.000
_cell.length_b   1.000
_cell.length_c   1.000
_cell.angle_alpha   90.00
_cell.angle_beta   90.00
_cell.angle_gamma   90.00
#
_symmetry.space_group_name_H-M   'P 1'
#
loop_
_entity.id
_entity.type
_entity.pdbx_description
1 polymer ?
#
loop_
_entity_poly.entity_id
_entity_poly.type
_entity_poly.pdbx_seq_one_letter_code
_entity_poly.pdbx_strand_id
1 'polypeptide(L)'
;MIAFSLGFLFKIIGSLGALTVIQIFSKKRDHKDFKKVIITAWLVFLISSFLIVVSSLDLIALMSGNIKESVGVCQVYVPEPTAKGSEGLEIVIDSLRLSGGVNDFPYVKEGTYECNVKYLPYSKIVIEFVKE
;
A
#
# COMPACT_ATOMS: atom_id res chain seq x y z
N MET A 1 8.24 -8.70 -3.24
CA MET A 1 7.18 -9.17 -4.18
C MET A 1 6.10 -10.03 -3.50
N ILE A 2 6.45 -10.94 -2.57
CA ILE A 2 5.49 -11.78 -1.82
C ILE A 2 4.55 -10.94 -0.92
N ALA A 3 5.05 -9.87 -0.28
CA ALA A 3 4.22 -8.97 0.51
C ALA A 3 3.16 -8.22 -0.33
N PHE A 4 3.49 -7.90 -1.58
CA PHE A 4 2.57 -7.27 -2.53
C PHE A 4 1.44 -8.21 -2.93
N SER A 5 1.72 -9.50 -3.16
CA SER A 5 0.71 -10.49 -3.53
C SER A 5 -0.25 -10.82 -2.38
N LEU A 6 0.26 -10.95 -1.15
CA LEU A 6 -0.57 -11.23 0.03
C LEU A 6 -1.50 -10.05 0.33
N GLY A 7 -0.97 -8.82 0.31
CA GLY A 7 -1.76 -7.60 0.53
C GLY A 7 -2.84 -7.42 -0.55
N PHE A 8 -2.55 -7.78 -1.80
CA PHE A 8 -3.52 -7.74 -2.88
C PHE A 8 -4.68 -8.74 -2.68
N LEU A 9 -4.37 -9.97 -2.26
CA LEU A 9 -5.39 -10.99 -1.96
C LEU A 9 -6.32 -10.57 -0.83
N PHE A 10 -5.79 -9.98 0.25
CA PHE A 10 -6.61 -9.47 1.35
C PHE A 10 -7.59 -8.37 0.89
N LYS A 11 -7.16 -7.49 -0.02
CA LYS A 11 -8.04 -6.44 -0.57
C LYS A 11 -9.19 -7.03 -1.39
N ILE A 12 -8.92 -8.07 -2.19
CA ILE A 12 -9.95 -8.79 -2.96
C ILE A 12 -10.95 -9.48 -2.02
N ILE A 13 -10.45 -10.20 -1.01
CA ILE A 13 -11.30 -10.89 -0.04
C ILE A 13 -12.16 -9.88 0.72
N GLY A 14 -11.60 -8.73 1.13
CA GLY A 14 -12.35 -7.66 1.78
C GLY A 14 -13.47 -7.10 0.90
N SER A 15 -13.19 -6.88 -0.38
CA SER A 15 -14.19 -6.42 -1.37
C SER A 15 -15.33 -7.44 -1.56
N LEU A 16 -15.01 -8.72 -1.72
CA LEU A 16 -15.99 -9.81 -1.83
C LEU A 16 -16.83 -9.97 -0.55
N GLY A 17 -16.19 -9.86 0.62
CA GLY A 17 -16.86 -9.91 1.91
C GLY A 17 -17.86 -8.76 2.07
N ALA A 18 -17.47 -7.54 1.71
CA ALA A 18 -18.35 -6.37 1.75
C ALA A 18 -19.57 -6.53 0.82
N LEU A 19 -19.37 -7.01 -0.41
CA LEU A 19 -20.47 -7.31 -1.34
C LEU A 19 -21.43 -8.35 -0.78
N THR A 20 -20.90 -9.40 -0.15
CA THR A 20 -21.71 -10.47 0.45
C THR A 20 -22.57 -9.91 1.60
N VAL A 21 -21.99 -9.07 2.47
CA VAL A 21 -22.73 -8.40 3.55
C VAL A 21 -23.83 -7.49 2.97
N ILE A 22 -23.52 -6.70 1.95
CA ILE A 22 -24.50 -5.83 1.27
C ILE A 22 -25.66 -6.67 0.73
N GLN A 23 -25.39 -7.78 0.05
CA GLN A 23 -26.41 -8.66 -0.52
C GLN A 23 -27.31 -9.29 0.54
N ILE A 24 -26.73 -9.80 1.64
CA ILE A 24 -27.48 -10.44 2.72
C ILE A 24 -28.35 -9.42 3.46
N PHE A 25 -27.78 -8.29 3.86
CA PHE A 25 -28.52 -7.27 4.62
C PHE A 25 -29.54 -6.54 3.76
N SER A 26 -29.33 -6.41 2.45
CA SER A 26 -30.32 -5.84 1.51
C SER A 26 -31.65 -6.61 1.47
N LYS A 27 -31.67 -7.87 1.93
CA LYS A 27 -32.89 -8.67 2.11
C LYS A 27 -33.58 -8.45 3.46
N LYS A 28 -32.92 -7.79 4.42
CA LYS A 28 -33.41 -7.50 5.78
C LYS A 28 -33.57 -5.99 6.01
N ARG A 29 -34.23 -5.31 5.06
CA ARG A 29 -34.35 -3.83 5.05
C ARG A 29 -35.04 -3.26 6.30
N ASP A 30 -35.92 -4.04 6.93
CA ASP A 30 -36.66 -3.61 8.13
C ASP A 30 -35.84 -3.69 9.43
N HIS A 31 -34.61 -4.18 9.39
CA HIS A 31 -33.76 -4.22 10.58
C HIS A 31 -33.33 -2.81 10.98
N LYS A 32 -33.45 -2.47 12.27
CA LYS A 32 -33.12 -1.13 12.82
C LYS A 32 -31.71 -0.65 12.44
N ASP A 33 -30.76 -1.57 12.36
CA ASP A 33 -29.36 -1.28 12.01
C ASP A 33 -29.04 -1.38 10.51
N PHE A 34 -30.02 -1.71 9.67
CA PHE A 34 -29.83 -1.92 8.22
C PHE A 34 -29.06 -0.76 7.57
N LYS A 35 -29.50 0.48 7.82
CA LYS A 35 -28.89 1.68 7.24
C LYS A 35 -27.42 1.84 7.65
N LYS A 36 -27.09 1.57 8.92
CA LYS A 36 -25.73 1.67 9.44
C LYS A 36 -24.81 0.62 8.81
N VAL A 37 -25.26 -0.64 8.79
CA VAL A 37 -24.49 -1.77 8.24
C VAL A 37 -24.24 -1.61 6.73
N ILE A 38 -25.24 -1.15 5.97
CA ILE A 38 -25.07 -0.94 4.53
C ILE A 38 -24.12 0.21 4.24
N ILE A 39 -24.19 1.32 4.97
CA ILE A 39 -23.27 2.45 4.78
C ILE A 39 -21.83 2.04 5.09
N THR A 40 -21.60 1.33 6.21
CA THR A 40 -20.25 0.86 6.55
C THR A 40 -19.74 -0.16 5.54
N ALA A 41 -20.57 -1.10 5.08
CA ALA A 41 -20.18 -2.08 4.07
C ALA A 41 -19.85 -1.43 2.73
N TRP A 42 -20.62 -0.42 2.30
CA TRP A 42 -20.30 0.36 1.09
C TRP A 42 -18.99 1.13 1.22
N LEU A 43 -18.75 1.74 2.38
CA LEU A 43 -17.51 2.47 2.63
C LEU A 43 -16.30 1.53 2.57
N VAL A 44 -16.39 0.36 3.20
CA VAL A 44 -15.35 -0.68 3.11
C VAL A 44 -15.16 -1.13 1.67
N PHE A 45 -16.24 -1.40 0.93
CA PHE A 45 -16.18 -1.81 -0.47
C PHE A 45 -15.46 -0.77 -1.34
N LEU A 46 -15.80 0.52 -1.20
CA LEU A 46 -15.17 1.59 -1.96
C LEU A 46 -13.68 1.72 -1.65
N ILE A 47 -13.29 1.66 -0.36
CA ILE A 47 -11.87 1.70 0.03
C ILE A 47 -11.12 0.49 -0.53
N SER A 48 -11.66 -0.72 -0.37
CA SER A 48 -11.04 -1.93 -0.90
C SER A 48 -10.90 -1.88 -2.42
N SER A 49 -11.94 -1.42 -3.13
CA SER A 49 -11.91 -1.26 -4.58
C SER A 49 -10.85 -0.25 -5.03
N PHE A 50 -10.77 0.91 -4.38
CA PHE A 50 -9.73 1.90 -4.64
C PHE A 50 -8.32 1.32 -4.45
N LEU A 51 -8.10 0.59 -3.35
CA LEU A 51 -6.81 -0.05 -3.08
C LEU A 51 -6.45 -1.16 -4.07
N ILE A 52 -7.45 -1.85 -4.65
CA ILE A 52 -7.24 -2.82 -5.73
C ILE A 52 -6.80 -2.08 -6.99
N VAL A 53 -7.50 -0.99 -7.37
CA VAL A 53 -7.15 -0.20 -8.57
C VAL A 53 -5.73 0.33 -8.50
N VAL A 54 -5.32 0.93 -7.38
CA VAL A 54 -3.93 1.42 -7.19
C VAL A 54 -2.93 0.27 -7.35
N SER A 55 -3.16 -0.87 -6.71
CA SER A 55 -2.29 -2.04 -6.84
C SER A 55 -2.26 -2.61 -8.27
N SER A 56 -3.37 -2.58 -9.00
CA SER A 56 -3.40 -3.00 -10.40
C SER A 56 -2.61 -2.05 -11.29
N LEU A 57 -2.70 -0.73 -11.06
CA LEU A 57 -1.91 0.26 -11.81
C LEU A 57 -0.41 0.09 -11.56
N ASP A 58 0.00 -0.21 -10.33
CA ASP A 58 1.38 -0.53 -10.02
C ASP A 58 1.85 -1.85 -10.66
N LEU A 59 0.99 -2.89 -10.67
CA LEU A 59 1.29 -4.15 -11.35
C LEU A 59 1.49 -3.91 -12.86
N ILE A 60 0.64 -3.10 -13.48
CA ILE A 60 0.77 -2.70 -14.89
C ILE A 60 2.06 -1.90 -15.08
N ALA A 61 2.38 -0.94 -14.21
CA ALA A 61 3.61 -0.16 -14.28
C ALA A 61 4.85 -1.07 -14.21
N LEU A 62 4.82 -2.08 -13.33
CA LEU A 62 5.90 -3.05 -13.19
C LEU A 62 6.04 -3.94 -14.44
N MET A 63 4.93 -4.46 -14.99
CA MET A 63 4.96 -5.30 -16.20
C MET A 63 5.34 -4.52 -17.48
N SER A 64 4.99 -3.23 -17.55
CA SER A 64 5.32 -2.36 -18.68
C SER A 64 6.72 -1.73 -18.56
N GLY A 65 7.44 -1.98 -17.47
CA GLY A 65 8.74 -1.36 -17.20
C GLY A 65 8.66 0.15 -16.90
N ASN A 66 7.46 0.69 -16.67
CA ASN A 66 7.22 2.11 -16.34
C ASN A 66 7.47 2.38 -14.85
N ILE A 67 8.69 2.10 -14.41
CA ILE A 67 9.17 2.33 -13.05
C ILE A 67 9.76 3.75 -13.01
N LYS A 68 9.49 4.49 -11.93
CA LYS A 68 10.09 5.81 -11.74
C LYS A 68 11.41 5.69 -11.00
N GLU A 69 12.34 6.55 -11.38
CA GLU A 69 13.67 6.64 -10.80
C GLU A 69 13.86 8.05 -10.22
N SER A 70 14.51 8.13 -9.06
CA SER A 70 14.90 9.38 -8.42
C SER A 70 16.31 9.25 -7.89
N VAL A 71 17.16 10.20 -8.24
CA VAL A 71 18.56 10.27 -7.80
C VAL A 71 18.75 11.53 -6.99
N GLY A 72 19.45 11.42 -5.86
CA GLY A 72 19.74 12.57 -5.02
C GLY A 72 20.12 12.18 -3.60
N VAL A 73 19.94 13.11 -2.69
CA VAL A 73 20.21 12.89 -1.26
C VAL A 73 18.97 12.25 -0.61
N CYS A 74 19.06 10.94 -0.33
CA CYS A 74 18.06 10.21 0.44
C CYS A 74 18.23 10.44 1.93
N GLN A 75 17.15 10.79 2.61
CA GLN A 75 17.04 10.68 4.05
C GLN A 75 16.22 9.43 4.38
N VAL A 76 16.85 8.47 5.06
CA VAL A 76 16.22 7.20 5.43
C VAL A 76 15.90 7.19 6.91
N TYR A 77 14.65 6.89 7.23
CA TYR A 77 14.11 6.81 8.58
C TYR A 77 13.41 5.46 8.78
N VAL A 78 13.61 4.84 9.93
CA VAL A 78 12.85 3.69 10.40
C VAL A 78 11.89 4.23 11.47
N PRO A 79 10.62 4.54 11.12
CA PRO A 79 9.65 4.99 12.10
C PRO A 79 9.59 4.04 13.31
N GLU A 80 9.54 4.61 14.51
CA GLU A 80 9.42 3.84 15.75
C GLU A 80 8.25 2.84 15.65
N PRO A 81 8.43 1.60 16.12
CA PRO A 81 7.40 0.59 16.04
C PRO A 81 6.16 1.05 16.81
N THR A 82 5.11 1.40 16.08
CA THR A 82 3.78 1.57 16.68
C THR A 82 3.27 0.22 17.19
N ALA A 83 2.27 0.22 18.09
CA ALA A 83 1.63 -1.00 18.62
C ALA A 83 1.07 -1.97 17.55
N LYS A 84 1.11 -1.61 16.26
CA LYS A 84 0.74 -2.42 15.10
C LYS A 84 1.92 -3.04 14.34
N GLY A 85 3.16 -2.90 14.83
CA GLY A 85 4.33 -3.60 14.27
C GLY A 85 4.71 -3.12 12.87
N SER A 86 5.03 -1.83 12.73
CA SER A 86 5.48 -1.26 11.45
C SER A 86 7.01 -1.14 11.45
N GLU A 87 7.70 -2.19 11.02
CA GLU A 87 9.08 -2.10 10.52
C GLU A 87 9.07 -1.62 9.06
N GLY A 88 8.50 -0.44 8.85
CA GLY A 88 8.55 0.26 7.57
C GLY A 88 9.84 1.06 7.49
N LEU A 89 10.34 1.27 6.27
CA LEU A 89 11.46 2.14 5.97
C LEU A 89 10.92 3.31 5.15
N GLU A 90 11.07 4.53 5.64
CA GLU A 90 10.68 5.75 4.93
C GLU A 90 11.91 6.38 4.29
N ILE A 91 11.85 6.62 2.99
CA ILE A 91 12.93 7.25 2.21
C ILE A 91 12.40 8.58 1.67
N VAL A 92 13.06 9.67 2.02
CA VAL A 92 12.72 11.01 1.57
C VAL A 92 13.82 11.51 0.64
N ILE A 93 13.46 11.85 -0.60
CA ILE A 93 14.35 12.49 -1.58
C ILE A 93 13.71 13.83 -1.95
N ASP A 94 14.33 14.93 -1.59
CA ASP A 94 13.75 16.27 -1.69
C ASP A 94 12.36 16.37 -1.02
N SER A 95 11.28 16.45 -1.83
CA SER A 95 9.89 16.44 -1.37
C SER A 95 9.16 15.11 -1.61
N LEU A 96 9.84 14.12 -2.18
CA LEU A 96 9.28 12.81 -2.51
C LEU A 96 9.46 11.87 -1.32
N ARG A 97 8.33 11.41 -0.77
CA ARG A 97 8.31 10.37 0.27
C ARG A 97 8.01 9.02 -0.35
N LEU A 98 8.88 8.07 -0.10
CA LEU A 98 8.81 6.70 -0.56
C LEU A 98 8.77 5.75 0.62
N SER A 99 8.12 4.61 0.45
CA SER A 99 8.01 3.58 1.49
C SER A 99 8.67 2.28 1.04
N GLY A 100 9.45 1.66 1.90
CA GLY A 100 10.05 0.35 1.71
C GLY A 100 9.81 -0.55 2.91
N GLY A 101 10.03 -1.86 2.74
CA GLY A 101 10.08 -2.79 3.86
C GLY A 101 11.50 -2.87 4.42
N VAL A 102 11.66 -2.81 5.74
CA VAL A 102 12.98 -3.04 6.38
C VAL A 102 13.54 -4.43 6.01
N ASN A 103 12.66 -5.42 5.89
CA ASN A 103 13.01 -6.77 5.45
C ASN A 103 13.37 -6.88 3.96
N ASP A 104 12.83 -6.00 3.12
CA ASP A 104 13.18 -5.96 1.69
C ASP A 104 14.55 -5.28 1.47
N PHE A 105 14.96 -4.41 2.40
CA PHE A 105 16.20 -3.62 2.33
C PHE A 105 17.01 -3.68 3.64
N PRO A 106 17.45 -4.87 4.09
CA PRO A 106 18.09 -5.04 5.41
C PRO A 106 19.47 -4.36 5.52
N TYR A 107 20.08 -4.00 4.39
CA TYR A 107 21.36 -3.30 4.31
C TYR A 107 21.21 -1.77 4.42
N VAL A 108 20.00 -1.24 4.28
CA VAL A 108 19.74 0.20 4.36
C VAL A 108 19.53 0.56 5.84
N LYS A 109 20.44 1.38 6.38
CA LYS A 109 20.36 1.90 7.75
C LYS A 109 19.76 3.30 7.75
N GLU A 110 19.30 3.75 8.90
CA GLU A 110 18.91 5.15 9.08
C GLU A 110 20.11 6.08 8.82
N GLY A 111 19.85 7.18 8.12
CA GLY A 111 20.87 8.16 7.80
C GLY A 111 20.59 8.88 6.50
N THR A 112 21.54 9.73 6.11
CA THR A 112 21.48 10.50 4.88
C THR A 112 22.57 10.01 3.93
N TYR A 113 22.20 9.63 2.71
CA TYR A 113 23.11 9.09 1.70
C TYR A 113 22.78 9.64 0.32
N GLU A 114 23.79 9.74 -0.54
CA GLU A 114 23.53 9.82 -1.97
C GLU A 114 23.02 8.47 -2.46
N CYS A 115 21.92 8.50 -3.20
CA CYS A 115 21.17 7.31 -3.55
C CYS A 115 20.55 7.43 -4.93
N ASN A 116 20.33 6.27 -5.53
CA ASN A 116 19.44 6.08 -6.66
C ASN A 116 18.32 5.10 -6.25
N VAL A 117 17.07 5.54 -6.36
CA VAL A 117 15.91 4.76 -5.91
C VAL A 117 14.93 4.58 -7.06
N LYS A 118 14.58 3.32 -7.33
CA LYS A 118 13.48 2.97 -8.24
C LYS A 118 12.23 2.61 -7.45
N TYR A 119 11.10 3.17 -7.86
CA TYR A 119 9.85 3.06 -7.12
C TYR A 119 8.62 2.96 -8.02
N LEU A 120 7.56 2.38 -7.45
CA LEU A 120 6.25 2.26 -8.08
C LEU A 120 5.54 3.63 -8.12
N PRO A 121 5.08 4.09 -9.29
CA PRO A 121 4.62 5.47 -9.46
C PRO A 121 3.37 5.83 -8.65
N TYR A 122 2.47 4.86 -8.39
CA TYR A 122 1.19 5.11 -7.72
C TYR A 122 1.27 4.86 -6.22
N SER A 123 1.79 3.71 -5.78
CA SER A 123 1.95 3.41 -4.35
C SER A 123 3.17 4.05 -3.69
N LYS A 124 4.12 4.59 -4.47
CA LYS A 124 5.40 5.13 -3.96
C LYS A 124 6.24 4.10 -3.20
N ILE A 125 6.03 2.82 -3.49
CA ILE A 125 6.80 1.73 -2.88
C ILE A 125 8.14 1.58 -3.59
N VAL A 126 9.22 1.51 -2.81
CA VAL A 126 10.58 1.29 -3.31
C VAL A 126 10.75 -0.16 -3.75
N ILE A 127 11.33 -0.34 -4.93
CA ILE A 127 11.63 -1.64 -5.54
C ILE A 127 13.14 -1.89 -5.52
N GLU A 128 13.94 -0.84 -5.69
CA GLU A 128 15.39 -0.91 -5.72
C GLU A 128 15.97 0.32 -5.02
N PHE A 129 16.99 0.10 -4.18
CA PHE A 129 17.73 1.15 -3.49
C PHE A 129 19.22 0.90 -3.70
N VAL A 130 19.89 1.82 -4.40
CA VAL A 130 21.33 1.79 -4.61
C VAL A 130 21.94 2.97 -3.86
N LYS A 131 22.88 2.67 -2.97
CA LYS A 131 23.69 3.68 -2.29
C LYS A 131 24.95 3.94 -3.13
N GLU A 132 25.22 5.20 -3.41
CA GLU A 132 26.48 5.64 -4.03
C GLU A 132 27.56 5.92 -2.98
#